data_AF-A0AAV9J2X1-F1
#
_entry.id   AF-A0AAV9J2X1-F1
#
_cell.length_a   1.000
_cell.length_b   1.000
_cell.length_c   1.000
_cell.angle_alpha   90.00
_cell.angle_beta   90.00
_cell.angle_gamma   90.00
#
_symmetry.space_group_name_H-M   'P 1'
#
loop_
_entity.id
_entity.type
_entity.pdbx_description
1 polymer ?
#
loop_
_entity_poly.entity_id
_entity_poly.type
_entity_poly.pdbx_seq_one_letter_code
_entity_poly.pdbx_strand_id
1 'polypeptide(L)'
;MLPTIASAGDMLLISKYYRRGRQLGVGDVVSYKHPIRPGEYAVKRILGMPGDFVVVETPGKGVGRMIQVPEGHCWVVGDNLTWSRDSRIFGPLPLALVTGKVLARCAGWNLWPRALEHGLQPAVLDVDDDVD
;
A
#
# COMPACT_ATOMS: atom_id res chain seq x y z
N MET A 1 -7.61 0.99 3.52
CA MET A 1 -7.03 1.46 2.24
C MET A 1 -8.20 1.88 1.38
N LEU A 2 -9.01 2.85 1.83
CA LEU A 2 -10.24 3.20 1.12
C LEU A 2 -9.90 3.82 -0.23
N PRO A 3 -10.69 3.57 -1.30
CA PRO A 3 -11.83 2.66 -1.37
C PRO A 3 -11.45 1.18 -1.57
N THR A 4 -10.20 0.88 -1.93
CA THR A 4 -9.72 -0.47 -2.31
C THR A 4 -9.89 -1.54 -1.23
N ILE A 5 -9.73 -1.20 0.05
CA ILE A 5 -9.99 -2.08 1.21
C ILE A 5 -10.71 -1.26 2.27
N ALA A 6 -11.86 -1.76 2.71
CA ALA A 6 -12.69 -1.21 3.76
C ALA A 6 -11.92 -1.08 5.10
N SER A 7 -12.38 -0.21 5.98
CA SER A 7 -11.81 -0.04 7.31
C SER A 7 -12.06 -1.25 8.23
N ALA A 8 -13.12 -2.02 7.97
CA ALA A 8 -13.47 -3.25 8.68
C ALA A 8 -14.27 -4.20 7.77
N GLY A 9 -14.26 -5.50 8.08
CA GLY A 9 -15.09 -6.51 7.42
C GLY A 9 -14.50 -7.20 6.19
N ASP A 10 -13.44 -6.63 5.59
CA ASP A 10 -12.73 -7.25 4.46
C ASP A 10 -11.79 -8.36 4.94
N MET A 11 -11.88 -9.53 4.32
CA MET A 11 -10.90 -10.61 4.44
C MET A 11 -9.88 -10.52 3.29
N LEU A 12 -8.59 -10.65 3.62
CA LEU A 12 -7.51 -10.53 2.64
C LEU A 12 -6.82 -11.87 2.43
N LEU A 13 -6.72 -12.31 1.17
CA LEU A 13 -5.86 -13.44 0.80
C LEU A 13 -4.44 -12.94 0.61
N ILE A 14 -3.53 -13.31 1.52
CA ILE A 14 -2.14 -12.86 1.53
C ILE A 14 -1.21 -14.03 1.23
N SER A 15 -0.48 -13.95 0.11
CA SER A 15 0.55 -14.93 -0.22
C SER A 15 1.87 -14.61 0.46
N LYS A 16 2.32 -15.51 1.34
CA LYS A 16 3.61 -15.45 2.03
C LYS A 16 4.80 -15.79 1.11
N TYR A 17 4.55 -16.26 -0.12
CA TYR A 17 5.59 -16.50 -1.11
C TYR A 17 6.38 -15.22 -1.43
N TYR A 18 5.69 -14.08 -1.47
CA TYR A 18 6.22 -12.75 -1.76
C TYR A 18 6.83 -12.02 -0.54
N ARG A 19 6.96 -12.70 0.61
CA ARG A 19 7.56 -12.10 1.81
C ARG A 19 9.00 -11.66 1.54
N ARG A 20 9.47 -10.65 2.27
CA ARG A 20 10.85 -10.15 2.19
C ARG A 20 11.26 -9.62 0.80
N GLY A 21 10.31 -9.09 0.02
CA GLY A 21 10.61 -8.45 -1.25
C GLY A 21 10.65 -9.36 -2.48
N ARG A 22 10.35 -10.66 -2.35
CA ARG A 22 10.41 -11.59 -3.50
C ARG A 22 9.33 -11.26 -4.53
N GLN A 23 9.74 -10.99 -5.77
CA GLN A 23 8.84 -10.78 -6.92
C GLN A 23 7.73 -9.74 -6.64
N LEU A 24 8.05 -8.72 -5.85
CA LEU A 24 7.19 -7.56 -5.66
C LEU A 24 7.49 -6.53 -6.74
N GLY A 25 6.48 -5.76 -7.13
CA GLY A 25 6.62 -4.64 -8.04
C GLY A 25 5.75 -3.46 -7.64
N VAL A 26 5.94 -2.35 -8.36
CA VAL A 26 5.09 -1.16 -8.25
C VAL A 26 3.63 -1.54 -8.54
N GLY A 27 2.71 -0.98 -7.75
CA GLY A 27 1.28 -1.26 -7.82
C GLY A 27 0.82 -2.40 -6.91
N ASP A 28 1.73 -3.24 -6.41
CA ASP A 28 1.36 -4.35 -5.53
C ASP A 28 0.86 -3.88 -4.17
N VAL A 29 -0.19 -4.52 -3.67
CA VAL A 29 -0.67 -4.30 -2.30
C VAL A 29 0.01 -5.31 -1.38
N VAL A 30 0.65 -4.83 -0.32
CA VAL A 30 1.46 -5.64 0.57
C VAL A 30 1.07 -5.48 2.02
N SER A 31 1.19 -6.57 2.76
CA SER A 31 1.10 -6.59 4.21
C SER A 31 2.49 -6.58 4.82
N TYR A 32 2.72 -5.76 5.84
CA TYR A 32 4.04 -5.62 6.47
C TYR A 32 3.91 -5.34 7.97
N LYS A 33 5.00 -5.57 8.70
CA LYS A 33 5.12 -5.18 10.12
C LYS A 33 5.45 -3.70 10.23
N HIS A 34 4.70 -2.95 11.03
CA HIS A 34 4.87 -1.50 11.13
C HIS A 34 6.27 -1.16 11.69
N PRO A 35 7.09 -0.32 11.01
CA PRO A 35 8.48 -0.08 11.40
C PRO A 35 8.60 0.66 12.73
N ILE A 36 7.65 1.55 13.05
CA ILE A 36 7.66 2.36 14.28
C ILE A 36 6.86 1.71 15.42
N ARG A 37 5.92 0.80 15.11
CA ARG A 37 4.96 0.26 16.09
C ARG A 37 5.07 -1.26 16.13
N PRO A 38 5.92 -1.81 16.99
CA PRO A 38 6.12 -3.25 17.10
C PRO A 38 4.79 -3.98 17.38
N GLY A 39 4.58 -5.11 16.73
CA GLY A 39 3.36 -5.92 16.88
C GLY A 39 2.21 -5.50 15.98
N GLU A 40 2.23 -4.28 15.42
CA GLU A 40 1.22 -3.84 14.45
C GLU A 40 1.56 -4.28 13.03
N TYR A 41 0.52 -4.60 12.27
CA TYR A 41 0.60 -4.87 10.84
C TYR A 41 -0.17 -3.80 10.08
N ALA A 42 0.30 -3.46 8.89
CA ALA A 42 -0.38 -2.55 8.00
C ALA A 42 -0.43 -3.12 6.58
N VAL A 43 -1.41 -2.64 5.80
CA VAL A 43 -1.56 -2.94 4.38
C VAL A 43 -1.48 -1.64 3.59
N LYS A 44 -0.57 -1.59 2.62
CA LYS A 44 -0.32 -0.43 1.75
C LYS A 44 0.05 -0.89 0.35
N ARG A 45 -0.02 0.03 -0.61
CA ARG A 45 0.40 -0.20 -1.99
C ARG A 45 1.84 0.24 -2.19
N ILE A 46 2.60 -0.53 -2.95
CA ILE A 46 3.95 -0.15 -3.38
C ILE A 46 3.83 0.91 -4.47
N LEU A 47 4.43 2.07 -4.24
CA LEU A 47 4.55 3.14 -5.23
C LEU A 47 5.93 3.16 -5.89
N GLY A 48 6.97 2.71 -5.18
CA GLY A 48 8.34 2.64 -5.71
C GLY A 48 9.14 1.48 -5.13
N MET A 49 10.00 0.91 -5.96
CA MET A 49 10.94 -0.18 -5.68
C MET A 49 12.37 0.34 -5.59
N PRO A 50 13.36 -0.45 -5.12
CA PRO A 50 14.76 -0.03 -5.08
C PRO A 50 15.22 0.63 -6.39
N GLY A 51 15.82 1.81 -6.28
CA GLY A 51 16.30 2.58 -7.42
C GLY A 51 15.28 3.54 -8.05
N ASP A 52 13.98 3.37 -7.79
CA ASP A 52 12.94 4.27 -8.30
C ASP A 52 13.00 5.66 -7.64
N PHE A 53 12.56 6.69 -8.36
CA PHE A 53 12.38 8.02 -7.81
C PHE A 53 10.90 8.27 -7.47
N VAL A 54 10.64 8.68 -6.23
CA VAL A 54 9.29 8.92 -5.72
C VAL A 54 9.17 10.30 -5.10
N VAL A 55 7.98 10.90 -5.23
CA VAL A 55 7.64 12.15 -4.53
C VAL A 55 7.32 11.83 -3.07
N VAL A 56 7.91 12.59 -2.14
CA VAL A 56 7.79 12.37 -0.70
C VAL A 56 6.48 12.92 -0.15
N GLU A 57 6.01 14.03 -0.69
CA GLU A 57 4.80 14.67 -0.19
C GLU A 57 3.51 14.14 -0.83
N THR A 58 2.38 14.42 -0.18
CA THR A 58 1.06 14.17 -0.74
C THR A 58 0.83 15.10 -1.94
N PRO A 59 0.27 14.61 -3.07
CA PRO A 59 -0.13 15.48 -4.18
C PRO A 59 -0.95 16.69 -3.69
N GLY A 60 -0.65 17.87 -4.23
CA GLY A 60 -1.28 19.13 -3.79
C GLY A 60 -0.76 19.70 -2.46
N LYS A 61 0.15 19.01 -1.76
CA LYS A 61 0.78 19.51 -0.52
C LYS A 61 2.30 19.50 -0.63
N GLY A 62 2.94 20.65 -0.37
CA GLY A 62 4.40 20.78 -0.35
C GLY A 62 5.02 21.11 -1.71
N VAL A 63 6.35 21.00 -1.79
CA VAL A 63 7.17 21.44 -2.94
C VAL A 63 7.51 20.32 -3.93
N GLY A 64 7.01 19.10 -3.71
CA GLY A 64 7.22 17.97 -4.63
C GLY A 64 8.65 17.43 -4.62
N ARG A 65 9.25 17.29 -3.44
CA ARG A 65 10.59 16.74 -3.31
C ARG A 65 10.60 15.27 -3.72
N MET A 66 11.56 14.92 -4.56
CA MET A 66 11.80 13.54 -4.96
C MET A 66 12.95 12.95 -4.16
N ILE A 67 12.84 11.67 -3.85
CA ILE A 67 13.93 10.85 -3.32
C ILE A 67 14.08 9.60 -4.18
N GLN A 68 15.29 9.05 -4.23
CA GLN A 68 15.50 7.70 -4.73
C GLN A 68 15.23 6.69 -3.60
N VAL A 69 14.46 5.66 -3.89
CA VAL A 69 14.20 4.56 -2.95
C VAL A 69 15.50 3.78 -2.74
N PRO A 70 16.01 3.67 -1.49
CA PRO A 70 17.26 2.96 -1.22
C PRO A 70 17.18 1.48 -1.55
N GLU A 71 18.34 0.88 -1.81
CA GLU A 71 18.47 -0.57 -1.93
C GLU A 71 17.90 -1.31 -0.73
N GLY A 72 17.21 -2.43 -0.99
CA GLY A 72 16.54 -3.23 0.04
C GLY A 72 15.27 -2.61 0.64
N HIS A 73 14.80 -1.46 0.14
CA HIS A 73 13.58 -0.79 0.61
C HIS A 73 12.53 -0.66 -0.50
N CYS A 74 11.28 -0.41 -0.11
CA CYS A 74 10.23 0.04 -1.02
C CYS A 74 9.54 1.29 -0.45
N TRP A 75 8.92 2.08 -1.31
CA TRP A 75 8.07 3.18 -0.90
C TRP A 75 6.61 2.72 -0.93
N VAL A 76 5.93 2.77 0.21
CA VAL A 76 4.53 2.35 0.31
C VAL A 76 3.62 3.53 0.63
N VAL A 77 2.47 3.59 -0.04
CA VAL A 77 1.47 4.64 0.12
C VAL A 77 0.10 4.01 0.27
N GLY A 78 -0.77 4.67 1.03
CA GLY A 78 -2.16 4.25 1.13
C GLY A 78 -3.05 4.95 0.12
N ASP A 79 -4.00 4.19 -0.45
CA ASP A 79 -4.94 4.70 -1.46
C ASP A 79 -5.85 5.83 -0.92
N ASN A 80 -6.07 5.90 0.40
CA ASN A 80 -6.65 7.08 1.06
C ASN A 80 -5.53 8.05 1.45
N LEU A 81 -5.08 8.86 0.48
CA LEU A 81 -3.88 9.70 0.60
C LEU A 81 -3.93 10.67 1.78
N THR A 82 -5.07 11.30 2.04
CA THR A 82 -5.21 12.35 3.07
C THR A 82 -5.06 11.80 4.49
N TRP A 83 -5.50 10.56 4.72
CA TRP A 83 -5.57 9.97 6.06
C TRP A 83 -4.58 8.83 6.29
N SER A 84 -3.87 8.41 5.24
CA SER A 84 -2.94 7.29 5.34
C SER A 84 -1.64 7.68 6.04
N ARG A 85 -1.32 6.96 7.12
CA ARG A 85 0.04 6.93 7.69
C ARG A 85 0.86 5.89 6.94
N ASP A 86 1.85 6.34 6.17
CA ASP A 86 2.65 5.52 5.27
C ASP A 86 4.07 6.10 5.09
N SER A 87 4.80 5.71 4.03
CA SER A 87 6.19 6.09 3.83
C SER A 87 6.42 7.60 3.78
N ARG A 88 5.40 8.40 3.47
CA ARG A 88 5.50 9.88 3.51
C ARG A 88 5.78 10.40 4.93
N ILE A 89 5.46 9.61 5.96
CA ILE A 89 5.68 9.96 7.38
C ILE A 89 6.92 9.27 7.93
N PHE A 90 7.09 7.96 7.67
CA PHE A 90 8.15 7.16 8.29
C PHE A 90 9.35 6.85 7.38
N GLY A 91 9.30 7.27 6.12
CA GLY A 91 10.32 7.00 5.12
C GLY A 91 10.19 5.65 4.39
N PRO A 92 11.25 5.23 3.68
CA PRO A 92 11.26 3.97 2.94
C PRO A 92 11.05 2.76 3.86
N LEU A 93 10.22 1.80 3.44
CA LEU A 93 9.93 0.58 4.17
C LEU A 93 10.97 -0.51 3.83
N PRO A 94 11.69 -1.08 4.81
CA PRO A 94 12.57 -2.22 4.53
C PRO A 94 11.79 -3.41 3.99
N LEU A 95 12.24 -3.98 2.87
CA LEU A 95 11.60 -5.14 2.25
C LEU A 95 11.51 -6.33 3.21
N ALA A 96 12.47 -6.46 4.14
CA ALA A 96 12.48 -7.47 5.19
C ALA A 96 11.25 -7.47 6.11
N LEU A 97 10.58 -6.33 6.26
CA LEU A 97 9.34 -6.20 7.05
C LEU A 97 8.09 -6.64 6.28
N VAL A 98 8.18 -6.78 4.95
CA VAL A 98 7.07 -7.25 4.11
C VAL A 98 6.79 -8.72 4.42
N THR A 99 5.57 -8.98 4.85
CA THR A 99 5.13 -10.33 5.24
C THR A 99 4.41 -11.06 4.12
N GLY A 100 3.93 -10.38 3.08
CA GLY A 100 3.35 -11.01 1.90
C GLY A 100 2.56 -10.05 1.03
N LYS A 101 2.25 -10.49 -0.20
CA LYS A 101 1.45 -9.77 -1.19
C LYS A 101 -0.03 -10.12 -1.03
N VAL A 102 -0.89 -9.11 -1.05
CA VAL A 102 -2.34 -9.31 -1.10
C VAL A 102 -2.70 -9.70 -2.53
N LEU A 103 -3.31 -10.88 -2.70
CA LEU A 103 -3.72 -11.40 -4.00
C LEU A 103 -5.20 -11.12 -4.29
N ALA A 104 -6.01 -11.05 -3.24
CA ALA A 104 -7.43 -10.79 -3.35
C ALA A 104 -8.00 -10.24 -2.05
N ARG A 105 -9.15 -9.56 -2.17
CA ARG A 105 -10.02 -9.17 -1.05
C ARG A 105 -11.36 -9.90 -1.19
N CYS A 106 -12.00 -10.23 -0.08
CA CYS A 106 -13.34 -10.79 -0.02
C CYS A 106 -14.18 -9.99 0.99
N ALA A 107 -15.36 -9.52 0.59
CA ALA A 107 -16.29 -8.80 1.46
C ALA A 107 -17.30 -9.77 2.11
N GLY A 108 -17.16 -10.04 3.42
CA GLY A 108 -18.14 -10.80 4.21
C GLY A 108 -18.01 -12.34 4.19
N TRP A 109 -18.80 -12.98 5.07
CA TRP A 109 -18.75 -14.42 5.37
C TRP A 109 -19.51 -15.32 4.36
N ASN A 110 -20.37 -14.75 3.51
CA ASN A 110 -21.23 -15.52 2.62
C ASN A 110 -20.74 -15.53 1.16
N LEU A 111 -20.17 -16.69 0.79
CA LEU A 111 -20.19 -17.37 -0.54
C LEU A 111 -18.97 -17.23 -1.48
N TRP A 112 -18.24 -18.35 -1.63
CA TRP A 112 -17.61 -18.98 -2.82
C TRP A 112 -17.62 -18.23 -4.19
N PRO A 113 -16.75 -18.62 -5.15
CA PRO A 113 -15.57 -17.87 -5.59
C PRO A 113 -15.86 -16.55 -6.36
N ARG A 114 -17.12 -16.10 -6.44
CA ARG A 114 -17.52 -14.86 -7.13
C ARG A 114 -17.08 -13.57 -6.43
N ALA A 115 -16.71 -13.65 -5.14
CA ALA A 115 -16.24 -12.51 -4.35
C ALA A 115 -14.71 -12.31 -4.39
N LEU A 116 -13.97 -13.14 -5.13
CA LEU A 116 -12.54 -12.95 -5.37
C LEU A 116 -12.38 -11.88 -6.46
N GLU A 117 -12.49 -10.63 -6.05
CA GLU A 117 -12.22 -9.52 -6.95
C GLU A 117 -10.71 -9.31 -7.04
N HIS A 118 -10.18 -9.21 -8.26
CA HIS A 118 -8.90 -8.56 -8.53
C HIS A 118 -9.03 -7.02 -8.37
N GLY A 119 -9.92 -6.58 -7.47
CA GLY A 119 -10.26 -5.20 -7.16
C GLY A 119 -9.21 -4.48 -6.32
N LEU A 120 -7.96 -4.95 -6.36
CA LEU A 120 -6.81 -4.26 -5.80
C LEU A 120 -6.31 -3.15 -6.75
N GLN A 121 -7.17 -2.63 -7.62
CA GLN A 121 -6.83 -1.50 -8.48
C GLN A 121 -6.54 -0.27 -7.61
N PRO A 122 -5.59 0.60 -8.03
CA PRO A 122 -5.38 1.89 -7.38
C PRO A 122 -6.68 2.69 -7.36
N ALA A 123 -6.86 3.49 -6.31
CA ALA A 123 -7.95 4.46 -6.30
C ALA A 123 -7.75 5.46 -7.44
N VAL A 124 -8.80 5.67 -8.24
CA VAL A 124 -8.87 6.81 -9.14
C VAL A 124 -9.28 7.99 -8.28
N LEU A 125 -8.49 9.06 -8.30
CA LEU A 125 -8.88 10.32 -7.69
C LEU A 125 -9.77 11.05 -8.70
N ASP A 126 -11.03 11.25 -8.35
CA ASP A 126 -11.86 12.21 -9.07
C ASP A 126 -11.29 13.59 -8.78
N VAL A 127 -10.79 14.27 -9.82
CA VAL A 127 -10.03 15.53 -9.71
C VAL A 127 -10.95 16.72 -9.35
N ASP A 128 -12.23 16.46 -9.09
CA ASP A 128 -13.28 17.48 -9.03
C ASP A 128 -13.65 17.95 -7.60
N ASP A 129 -13.12 17.33 -6.53
CA ASP A 129 -13.57 17.60 -5.15
C ASP A 129 -12.69 18.56 -4.31
N ASP A 130 -11.67 19.21 -4.88
CA ASP A 130 -10.81 20.17 -4.17
C ASP A 130 -10.75 21.55 -4.88
N VAL A 131 -11.90 22.12 -5.25
CA VAL A 131 -12.06 23.55 -5.53
C VAL A 131 -13.00 24.16 -4.50
N ASP A 132 -12.44 24.55 -3.35
CA ASP A 132 -13.02 25.53 -2.42
C ASP A 132 -12.09 26.76 -2.35
#